data_AF-A0A7Z0VQP4-F1
#
_entry.id   AF-A0A7Z0VQP4-F1
#
_cell.length_a   1.000
_cell.length_b   1.000
_cell.length_c   1.000
_cell.angle_alpha   90.00
_cell.angle_beta   90.00
_cell.angle_gamma   90.00
#
_symmetry.space_group_name_H-M   'P 1'
#
loop_
_entity.id
_entity.type
_entity.pdbx_description
1 polymer ?
#
loop_
_entity_poly.entity_id
_entity_poly.type
_entity_poly.pdbx_seq_one_letter_code
_entity_poly.pdbx_strand_id
1 'polypeptide(L)'
;MLHNLKIDEKWFEHIYSGQKTSELRFNDRDYQTGDTLCFRVIDSGGNEIIKPGSLPTYEITHVLNSSQFPQGLQDGYCILSIQPLK
;
A
#
# COMPACT_ATOMS: atom_id res chain seq x y z
N MET A 1 -10.82 5.45 -6.27
CA MET A 1 -10.33 6.65 -5.55
C MET A 1 -8.80 6.63 -5.47
N LEU A 2 -8.12 7.78 -5.43
CA LEU A 2 -6.66 7.85 -5.27
C LEU A 2 -6.25 8.12 -3.82
N HIS A 3 -5.41 7.26 -3.26
CA HIS A 3 -4.87 7.36 -1.90
C HIS A 3 -3.38 7.67 -1.94
N ASN A 4 -2.97 8.76 -1.29
CA ASN A 4 -1.56 9.13 -1.14
C ASN A 4 -1.06 8.61 0.22
N LEU A 5 -0.12 7.67 0.20
CA LEU A 5 0.32 6.96 1.40
C LEU A 5 1.83 7.04 1.57
N LYS A 6 2.28 7.27 2.81
CA LYS A 6 3.69 7.10 3.16
C LYS A 6 4.05 5.61 3.19
N ILE A 7 5.31 5.31 2.85
CA ILE A 7 5.90 3.97 2.93
C ILE A 7 7.40 4.08 3.21
N ASP A 8 7.92 3.22 4.08
CA ASP A 8 9.36 3.09 4.34
C ASP A 8 10.07 2.59 3.06
N GLU A 9 11.20 3.20 2.73
CA GLU A 9 12.02 2.89 1.55
C GLU A 9 12.21 1.39 1.32
N LYS A 10 12.52 0.61 2.37
CA LYS A 10 12.80 -0.83 2.21
C LYS A 10 11.58 -1.58 1.66
N TRP A 11 10.37 -1.22 2.09
CA TRP A 11 9.14 -1.86 1.63
C TRP A 11 8.75 -1.38 0.24
N PHE A 12 8.99 -0.11 -0.05
CA PHE A 12 8.80 0.43 -1.38
C PHE A 12 9.69 -0.28 -2.41
N GLU A 13 10.96 -0.53 -2.12
CA GLU A 13 11.87 -1.25 -3.03
C GLU A 13 11.38 -2.67 -3.35
N HIS A 14 10.83 -3.39 -2.37
CA HIS A 14 10.23 -4.71 -2.60
C HIS A 14 8.96 -4.63 -3.47
N ILE A 15 8.15 -3.57 -3.31
CA ILE A 15 6.97 -3.36 -4.17
C ILE A 15 7.40 -2.95 -5.59
N TYR A 16 8.38 -2.06 -5.69
CA TYR A 16 8.88 -1.54 -6.96
C TYR A 16 9.53 -2.63 -7.82
N SER A 17 10.27 -3.55 -7.19
CA SER A 17 10.84 -4.73 -7.85
C SER A 17 9.81 -5.82 -8.18
N GLY A 18 8.57 -5.70 -7.71
CA GLY A 18 7.52 -6.70 -7.86
C GLY A 18 7.64 -7.92 -6.94
N GLN A 19 8.62 -7.92 -6.02
CA GLN A 19 8.79 -9.00 -5.03
C GLN A 19 7.66 -9.01 -3.99
N LYS A 20 7.14 -7.83 -3.65
CA LYS A 20 6.02 -7.64 -2.73
C LYS A 20 4.82 -7.09 -3.49
N THR A 21 3.71 -7.80 -3.43
CA THR A 21 2.46 -7.46 -4.16
C THR A 21 1.29 -7.19 -3.23
N SER A 22 1.56 -6.95 -1.95
CA SER A 22 0.53 -6.67 -0.94
C SER A 22 0.96 -5.64 0.08
N GLU A 23 0.01 -4.93 0.70
CA GLU A 23 0.21 -3.94 1.77
C GLU A 23 -0.68 -4.27 2.97
N LEU A 24 -0.11 -4.26 4.18
CA LEU A 24 -0.89 -4.30 5.43
C LEU A 24 -1.15 -2.87 5.89
N ARG A 25 -2.42 -2.51 6.08
CA ARG A 25 -2.83 -1.15 6.46
C ARG A 25 -3.94 -1.19 7.51
N PHE A 26 -4.02 -0.14 8.31
CA PHE A 26 -5.24 0.16 9.04
C PHE A 26 -6.25 0.74 8.04
N ASN A 27 -7.50 0.26 8.06
CA ASN A 27 -8.53 0.61 7.09
C ASN A 27 -9.32 1.87 7.53
N ASP A 28 -8.60 2.99 7.69
CA ASP A 28 -9.16 4.33 8.01
C ASP A 28 -9.71 5.08 6.79
N ARG A 29 -9.55 4.53 5.59
CA ARG A 29 -9.88 5.16 4.31
C ARG A 29 -10.96 4.41 3.52
N ASP A 30 -11.49 3.34 4.09
CA ASP A 30 -12.44 2.44 3.43
C ASP A 30 -11.90 1.97 2.05
N TYR A 31 -10.70 1.40 2.05
CA TYR A 31 -10.04 0.96 0.81
C TYR A 31 -10.90 -0.04 0.03
N GLN A 32 -11.06 0.19 -1.28
CA GLN A 32 -11.84 -0.67 -2.16
C GLN A 32 -11.00 -1.28 -3.29
N THR A 33 -11.46 -2.40 -3.85
CA THR A 33 -10.97 -2.86 -5.16
C THR A 33 -11.23 -1.80 -6.23
N GLY A 34 -10.23 -1.56 -7.10
CA GLY A 34 -10.25 -0.51 -8.12
C GLY A 34 -9.76 0.85 -7.63
N ASP A 35 -9.47 1.01 -6.34
CA ASP A 35 -8.76 2.18 -5.84
C ASP A 35 -7.29 2.18 -6.28
N THR A 36 -6.69 3.36 -6.27
CA THR A 36 -5.30 3.58 -6.67
C THR A 36 -4.48 4.05 -5.47
N LEU A 37 -3.25 3.56 -5.33
CA LEU A 37 -2.26 3.99 -4.36
C LEU A 37 -1.15 4.76 -5.06
N CYS A 38 -0.77 5.89 -4.48
CA CYS A 38 0.47 6.61 -4.78
C CYS A 38 1.33 6.64 -3.53
N PHE A 39 2.56 6.14 -3.63
CA PHE A 39 3.47 6.03 -2.50
C PHE A 39 4.39 7.25 -2.39
N ARG A 40 4.50 7.80 -1.18
CA ARG A 40 5.53 8.76 -0.78
C ARG A 40 6.57 8.04 0.05
N VAL A 41 7.77 7.91 -0.50
CA VAL A 41 8.84 7.15 0.15
C VAL A 41 9.41 7.99 1.31
N ILE A 42 9.55 7.37 2.48
CA ILE A 42 10.15 7.97 3.66
C ILE A 42 11.31 7.15 4.18
N ASP A 43 12.27 7.80 4.84
CA ASP A 43 13.30 7.13 5.62
C ASP A 43 12.74 6.62 6.97
N SER A 44 13.58 5.91 7.73
CA SER A 44 13.23 5.40 9.06
C SER A 44 12.91 6.51 10.10
N GLY A 45 13.34 7.75 9.85
CA GLY A 45 13.02 8.92 10.66
C GLY A 45 11.73 9.63 10.24
N GLY A 46 11.08 9.19 9.17
CA GLY A 46 9.85 9.77 8.64
C GLY A 46 10.04 10.93 7.67
N ASN A 47 11.29 11.23 7.28
CA ASN A 47 11.60 12.27 6.30
C ASN A 47 11.33 11.76 4.90
N GLU A 48 10.78 12.63 4.03
CA GLU A 48 10.48 12.27 2.65
C GLU A 48 11.76 12.14 1.81
N ILE A 49 11.87 11.02 1.09
CA ILE A 49 12.96 10.74 0.16
C ILE A 49 12.49 11.11 -1.25
N ILE A 50 13.13 12.12 -1.83
CA ILE A 50 12.85 12.53 -3.21
C ILE A 50 13.51 11.52 -4.15
N LYS A 51 12.70 10.63 -4.73
CA LYS A 51 13.13 9.72 -5.79
C LYS A 51 13.09 10.45 -7.15
N PRO A 52 14.08 10.23 -8.04
CA PRO A 52 14.07 10.83 -9.36
C PRO A 52 12.96 10.22 -10.24
N GLY A 53 12.28 11.07 -11.01
CA GLY A 53 11.21 10.66 -11.92
C GLY A 53 9.84 10.47 -11.22
N SER A 54 8.83 10.16 -12.02
CA SER A 54 7.49 9.85 -11.49
C SER A 54 7.47 8.42 -10.97
N LEU A 55 7.11 8.25 -9.70
CA LEU A 55 6.87 6.92 -9.14
C LEU A 55 5.60 6.30 -9.74
N PRO A 56 5.58 4.98 -9.94
CA PRO A 56 4.39 4.29 -10.42
C PRO A 56 3.24 4.41 -9.42
N THR A 57 2.03 4.35 -9.95
CA THR A 57 0.81 4.16 -9.15
C THR A 57 0.40 2.70 -9.19
N TYR A 58 -0.34 2.27 -8.17
CA TYR A 58 -0.74 0.87 -8.00
C TYR A 58 -2.24 0.76 -7.86
N GLU A 59 -2.86 -0.21 -8.51
CA GLU A 59 -4.26 -0.53 -8.31
C GLU A 59 -4.43 -1.54 -7.16
N ILE A 60 -5.44 -1.33 -6.31
CA ILE A 60 -5.90 -2.33 -5.35
C ILE A 60 -6.78 -3.33 -6.10
N THR A 61 -6.32 -4.58 -6.18
CA THR A 61 -7.08 -5.66 -6.83
C THR A 61 -7.98 -6.40 -5.86
N HIS A 62 -7.56 -6.54 -4.61
CA HIS A 62 -8.31 -7.24 -3.56
C HIS A 62 -8.10 -6.57 -2.22
N VAL A 63 -9.14 -6.62 -1.39
CA VAL A 63 -9.12 -6.17 0.01
C VAL A 63 -9.55 -7.34 0.88
N LEU A 64 -8.66 -7.76 1.80
CA LEU A 64 -8.96 -8.70 2.86
C LEU A 64 -8.97 -7.94 4.18
N ASN A 65 -10.10 -7.85 4.86
CA ASN A 65 -10.22 -7.16 6.14
C ASN A 65 -10.45 -8.13 7.31
N SER A 66 -10.35 -7.62 8.53
CA SER A 66 -10.57 -8.38 9.76
C SER A 66 -11.97 -8.98 9.90
N SER A 67 -13.02 -8.43 9.28
CA SER A 67 -14.35 -9.06 9.34
C SER A 67 -14.43 -10.34 8.50
N GLN A 68 -13.58 -10.46 7.46
CA GLN A 68 -13.48 -11.65 6.63
C GLN A 68 -12.56 -12.72 7.22
N PHE A 69 -11.51 -12.33 7.96
CA PHE A 69 -10.55 -13.27 8.57
C PHE A 69 -10.06 -12.80 9.96
N PRO A 70 -10.95 -12.78 10.97
CA PRO A 70 -10.66 -12.17 12.28
C PRO A 70 -9.57 -12.89 13.09
N GLN A 71 -9.34 -14.18 12.83
CA GLN A 71 -8.30 -14.95 13.51
C GLN A 71 -6.88 -14.63 13.03
N GLY A 72 -6.72 -13.98 11.87
CA GLY A 72 -5.40 -13.65 11.30
C GLY A 72 -5.14 -12.16 11.11
N LEU A 73 -6.17 -11.32 11.27
CA LEU A 73 -6.07 -9.87 11.19
C LEU A 73 -6.70 -9.23 12.40
N GLN A 74 -5.96 -8.34 13.06
CA GLN A 74 -6.50 -7.51 14.13
C GLN A 74 -7.61 -6.60 13.60
N ASP A 75 -8.61 -6.34 14.44
CA ASP A 75 -9.73 -5.44 14.14
C ASP A 75 -9.26 -4.10 13.57
N GLY A 76 -9.90 -3.70 12.46
CA GLY A 76 -9.61 -2.46 11.74
C GLY A 76 -8.43 -2.55 10.76
N TYR A 77 -7.64 -3.62 10.75
CA TYR A 77 -6.61 -3.83 9.73
C TYR A 77 -7.14 -4.56 8.49
N CYS A 78 -6.50 -4.29 7.36
CA CYS A 78 -6.72 -4.93 6.08
C CYS A 78 -5.40 -5.22 5.35
N ILE A 79 -5.43 -6.22 4.48
CA ILE A 79 -4.40 -6.49 3.48
C ILE A 79 -4.94 -6.06 2.11
N LEU A 80 -4.15 -5.28 1.40
CA LEU A 80 -4.43 -4.79 0.06
C LEU A 80 -3.54 -5.55 -0.91
N SER A 81 -4.11 -6.33 -1.83
CA SER A 81 -3.35 -6.86 -2.96
C SER A 81 -3.20 -5.78 -4.02
N ILE A 82 -1.99 -5.53 -4.49
CA ILE A 82 -1.68 -4.41 -5.39
C ILE A 82 -0.92 -4.85 -6.64
N GLN A 83 -1.14 -4.13 -7.73
CA GLN A 83 -0.40 -4.29 -8.97
C GLN A 83 -0.06 -2.93 -9.58
N PRO A 84 1.04 -2.78 -10.32
CA PRO A 84 1.31 -1.55 -11.06
C PRO A 84 0.16 -1.21 -12.00
N LEU A 85 -0.32 0.03 -11.94
CA LEU A 85 -1.34 0.54 -12.85
C LEU A 85 -0.69 0.74 -14.23
N LYS A 86 -1.33 0.21 -15.27
CA LYS A 86 -0.85 0.30 -16.67
C LYS A 86 -1.14 1.66 -17.30
#